data_AF-A0A839IPI5-F1
#
_entry.id   AF-A0A839IPI5-F1
#
_cell.length_a   1.000
_cell.length_b   1.000
_cell.length_c   1.000
_cell.angle_alpha   90.00
_cell.angle_beta   90.00
_cell.angle_gamma   90.00
#
_symmetry.space_group_name_H-M   'P 1'
#
loop_
_entity.id
_entity.type
_entity.pdbx_description
1 polymer ?
#
loop_
_entity_poly.entity_id
_entity_poly.type
_entity_poly.pdbx_seq_one_letter_code
_entity_poly.pdbx_strand_id
1 'polypeptide(L)'
;MSTKEDYQKKIEAQLHEWKTDIEQLKAKADAANSSVSKEFHEQVDELKAKRDKLSSEIDQLKQSSGDAWHDMKSGVELARESLSIAIKSASERFD
;
A
#
# COMPACT_ATOMS: atom_id res chain seq x y z
N MET A 1 -5.42 18.86 -16.98
CA MET A 1 -4.78 18.43 -15.74
C MET A 1 -3.35 18.06 -16.08
N SER A 2 -2.38 18.38 -15.22
CA SER A 2 -0.99 17.99 -15.45
C SER A 2 -0.84 16.49 -15.18
N THR A 3 0.00 15.79 -15.95
CA THR A 3 0.30 14.36 -15.77
C THR A 3 0.75 14.03 -14.34
N LYS A 4 1.35 15.00 -13.64
CA LYS A 4 1.74 14.89 -12.22
C LYS A 4 0.54 14.89 -11.27
N GLU A 5 -0.42 15.80 -11.46
CA GLU A 5 -1.60 15.91 -10.59
C GLU A 5 -2.52 14.70 -10.75
N ASP A 6 -2.70 14.22 -11.98
CA ASP A 6 -3.50 13.03 -12.27
C ASP A 6 -2.88 11.77 -11.65
N TYR A 7 -1.56 11.66 -11.73
CA TYR A 7 -0.82 10.58 -11.10
C TYR A 7 -0.96 10.60 -9.57
N GLN A 8 -0.82 11.77 -8.93
CA GLN A 8 -0.97 11.91 -7.49
C GLN A 8 -2.37 11.49 -7.03
N LYS A 9 -3.42 12.00 -7.67
CA LYS A 9 -4.80 11.63 -7.35
C LYS A 9 -5.05 10.13 -7.49
N LYS A 10 -4.53 9.52 -8.55
CA LYS A 10 -4.66 8.08 -8.79
C LYS A 10 -4.05 7.28 -7.65
N ILE A 11 -2.83 7.62 -7.23
CA ILE A 11 -2.15 6.87 -6.19
C ILE A 11 -2.80 7.11 -4.82
N GLU A 12 -3.23 8.33 -4.51
CA GLU A 12 -3.97 8.61 -3.27
C GLU A 12 -5.26 7.78 -3.18
N ALA A 13 -6.00 7.65 -4.28
CA ALA A 13 -7.18 6.80 -4.34
C ALA A 13 -6.84 5.32 -4.08
N GLN A 14 -5.73 4.83 -4.63
CA GLN A 14 -5.27 3.46 -4.39
C GLN A 14 -4.79 3.22 -2.95
N LEU A 15 -4.13 4.19 -2.31
CA LEU A 15 -3.78 4.10 -0.89
C LEU A 15 -5.02 3.97 -0.01
N HIS A 16 -6.10 4.69 -0.37
CA HIS A 16 -7.36 4.59 0.34
C HIS A 16 -8.03 3.22 0.16
N GLU A 17 -7.99 2.68 -1.07
CA GLU A 17 -8.45 1.32 -1.37
C GLU A 17 -7.68 0.28 -0.53
N TRP A 18 -6.36 0.30 -0.58
CA TRP A 18 -5.52 -0.61 0.19
C TRP A 18 -5.67 -0.48 1.69
N LYS A 19 -5.91 0.74 2.21
CA LYS A 19 -6.26 0.90 3.62
C LYS A 19 -7.52 0.10 3.96
N THR A 20 -8.52 0.10 3.08
CA THR A 20 -9.76 -0.66 3.28
C THR A 20 -9.48 -2.16 3.23
N ASP A 21 -8.74 -2.63 2.23
CA ASP A 21 -8.39 -4.05 2.09
C ASP A 21 -7.61 -4.57 3.31
N ILE A 22 -6.62 -3.80 3.77
CA ILE A 22 -5.81 -4.16 4.96
C ILE A 22 -6.68 -4.24 6.22
N GLU A 23 -7.67 -3.36 6.39
CA GLU A 23 -8.57 -3.43 7.54
C GLU A 23 -9.54 -4.63 7.43
N GLN A 24 -9.94 -5.04 6.22
CA GLN A 24 -10.68 -6.29 6.02
C GLN A 24 -9.84 -7.52 6.35
N LEU A 25 -8.57 -7.56 5.92
CA LEU A 25 -7.62 -8.62 6.26
C LEU A 25 -7.40 -8.70 7.78
N LYS A 26 -7.28 -7.54 8.44
CA LYS A 26 -7.21 -7.46 9.90
C LYS A 26 -8.43 -8.08 10.57
N ALA A 27 -9.63 -7.73 10.12
CA ALA A 27 -10.86 -8.30 10.69
C ALA A 27 -10.93 -9.83 10.49
N LYS A 28 -10.49 -10.34 9.34
CA LYS A 28 -10.37 -11.79 9.12
C LYS A 28 -9.33 -12.42 10.05
N ALA A 29 -8.20 -11.76 10.31
CA ALA A 29 -7.17 -12.21 11.26
C ALA A 29 -7.70 -12.27 12.70
N ASP A 30 -8.47 -11.26 13.11
CA ASP A 30 -9.11 -11.19 14.43
C ASP A 30 -10.15 -12.31 14.64
N ALA A 31 -10.79 -12.77 13.55
CA ALA A 31 -11.78 -13.87 13.58
C ALA A 31 -11.16 -15.28 13.50
N ALA A 32 -9.87 -15.39 13.17
CA ALA A 32 -9.18 -16.67 13.03
C ALA A 32 -8.84 -17.31 14.40
N ASN A 33 -8.53 -18.61 14.41
CA ASN A 33 -8.06 -19.29 15.63
C ASN A 33 -6.70 -18.74 16.10
N SER A 34 -6.37 -18.90 17.39
CA SER A 34 -5.24 -18.19 18.03
C SER A 34 -3.86 -18.44 17.41
N SER A 35 -3.61 -19.57 16.74
CA SER A 35 -2.31 -19.83 16.11
C SER A 35 -2.22 -19.18 14.72
N VAL A 36 -3.31 -19.23 13.97
CA VAL A 36 -3.41 -18.66 12.62
C VAL A 36 -3.54 -17.14 12.68
N SER A 37 -4.23 -16.62 13.70
CA SER A 37 -4.41 -15.19 13.96
C SER A 37 -3.06 -14.45 14.09
N LYS A 38 -2.06 -15.05 14.76
CA LYS A 38 -0.74 -14.40 14.94
C LYS A 38 0.00 -14.17 13.62
N GLU A 39 0.13 -15.21 12.78
CA GLU A 39 0.82 -15.09 11.48
C GLU A 39 0.10 -14.07 10.57
N PHE A 40 -1.23 -14.05 10.66
CA PHE A 40 -2.07 -13.11 9.94
C PHE A 40 -1.95 -11.67 10.45
N HIS A 41 -1.83 -11.45 11.75
CA HIS A 41 -1.52 -10.12 12.29
C HIS A 41 -0.14 -9.64 11.84
N GLU A 42 0.88 -10.51 11.85
CA GLU A 42 2.22 -10.18 11.36
C GLU A 42 2.16 -9.75 9.87
N GLN A 43 1.43 -10.48 9.03
CA GLN A 43 1.22 -10.10 7.62
C GLN A 43 0.48 -8.75 7.49
N VAL A 44 -0.58 -8.53 8.26
CA VAL A 44 -1.33 -7.26 8.25
C VAL A 44 -0.43 -6.09 8.66
N ASP A 45 0.42 -6.26 9.67
CA ASP A 45 1.33 -5.23 10.13
C ASP A 45 2.41 -4.91 9.07
N GLU A 46 2.92 -5.91 8.38
CA GLU A 46 3.82 -5.71 7.23
C GLU A 46 3.15 -4.91 6.10
N LEU A 47 1.89 -5.23 5.76
CA LEU A 47 1.13 -4.49 4.76
C LEU A 47 0.90 -3.03 5.17
N LYS A 48 0.59 -2.79 6.45
CA LYS A 48 0.46 -1.43 7.01
C LYS A 48 1.76 -0.65 6.88
N ALA A 49 2.89 -1.24 7.26
CA ALA A 49 4.19 -0.61 7.18
C ALA A 49 4.56 -0.25 5.72
N LYS A 50 4.28 -1.14 4.76
CA LYS A 50 4.51 -0.89 3.33
C LYS A 50 3.62 0.24 2.80
N ARG A 51 2.33 0.27 3.17
CA ARG A 51 1.42 1.37 2.83
C ARG A 51 1.91 2.70 3.38
N ASP A 52 2.31 2.74 4.64
CA ASP A 52 2.76 3.98 5.29
C ASP A 52 4.04 4.51 4.69
N LYS A 53 4.99 3.61 4.38
CA LYS A 53 6.19 3.97 3.64
C LYS A 53 5.83 4.59 2.28
N LEU A 54 4.96 3.93 1.51
CA LEU A 54 4.53 4.43 0.21
C LEU A 54 3.84 5.81 0.33
N SER A 55 2.98 6.00 1.34
CA SER A 55 2.34 7.29 1.63
C SER A 55 3.37 8.39 1.84
N SER A 56 4.43 8.13 2.63
CA SER A 56 5.52 9.07 2.83
C SER A 56 6.28 9.38 1.53
N GLU A 57 6.56 8.37 0.71
CA GLU A 57 7.25 8.56 -0.59
C GLU A 57 6.42 9.42 -1.55
N ILE A 58 5.09 9.25 -1.55
CA ILE A 58 4.17 10.07 -2.35
C ILE A 58 4.14 11.52 -1.87
N ASP A 59 4.17 11.75 -0.55
CA ASP A 59 4.22 13.11 -0.01
C ASP A 59 5.53 13.82 -0.39
N GLN A 60 6.65 13.10 -0.42
CA GLN A 60 7.90 13.63 -0.95
C GLN A 60 7.83 13.86 -2.47
N LEU A 61 7.18 12.95 -3.21
CA LEU A 61 6.95 13.11 -4.65
C LEU A 61 6.08 14.33 -4.99
N LYS A 62 5.16 14.74 -4.10
CA LYS A 62 4.39 15.98 -4.26
C LYS A 62 5.29 17.21 -4.26
N GLN A 63 6.30 17.21 -3.38
CA GLN A 63 7.24 18.30 -3.18
C GLN A 63 8.34 18.35 -4.27
N SER A 64 8.65 17.24 -4.93
CA SER A 64 9.66 17.19 -6.00
C SER A 64 9.14 17.70 -7.35
N SER A 65 10.04 18.12 -8.25
CA SER A 65 9.70 18.62 -9.60
C SER A 65 10.82 18.27 -10.59
N GLY A 66 10.55 18.38 -11.89
CA GLY A 66 11.55 18.11 -12.94
C GLY A 66 12.06 16.67 -12.92
N ASP A 67 13.37 16.47 -13.11
CA ASP A 67 13.98 15.14 -13.16
C ASP A 67 13.85 14.37 -11.83
N ALA A 68 13.99 15.07 -10.70
CA ALA A 68 13.80 14.48 -9.38
C ALA A 68 12.39 13.88 -9.19
N TRP A 69 11.38 14.45 -9.86
CA TRP A 69 10.04 13.88 -9.84
C TRP A 69 9.97 12.55 -10.61
N HIS A 70 10.65 12.45 -11.76
CA HIS A 70 10.64 11.24 -12.57
C HIS A 70 11.34 10.06 -11.86
N ASP A 71 12.47 10.33 -11.22
CA ASP A 71 13.22 9.32 -10.47
C ASP A 71 12.41 8.80 -9.26
N MET A 72 11.84 9.73 -8.47
CA MET A 72 11.01 9.36 -7.34
C MET A 72 9.73 8.62 -7.76
N LYS A 73 9.12 9.01 -8.89
CA LYS A 73 7.94 8.34 -9.43
C LYS A 73 8.22 6.87 -9.70
N SER A 74 9.38 6.55 -10.25
CA SER A 74 9.78 5.16 -10.54
C SER A 74 9.90 4.33 -9.25
N GLY A 75 10.48 4.91 -8.18
CA GLY A 75 10.53 4.26 -6.87
C GLY A 75 9.12 4.02 -6.29
N VAL A 76 8.25 5.04 -6.37
CA VAL A 76 6.86 4.95 -5.93
C VAL A 76 6.08 3.87 -6.69
N GLU A 77 6.25 3.75 -8.01
CA GLU A 77 5.59 2.70 -8.80
C GLU A 77 6.05 1.28 -8.39
N LEU A 78 7.34 1.09 -8.10
CA LEU A 78 7.86 -0.20 -7.62
C LEU A 78 7.29 -0.55 -6.24
N ALA A 79 7.25 0.42 -5.32
CA ALA A 79 6.67 0.23 -4.00
C ALA A 79 5.16 -0.05 -4.09
N ARG A 80 4.45 0.64 -4.99
CA ARG A 80 3.04 0.44 -5.32
C ARG A 80 2.78 -0.97 -5.85
N GLU A 81 3.57 -1.45 -6.81
CA GLU A 81 3.44 -2.80 -7.35
C GLU A 81 3.70 -3.87 -6.27
N SER A 82 4.77 -3.70 -5.48
CA SER A 82 5.10 -4.62 -4.38
C SER A 82 3.97 -4.71 -3.35
N LEU A 83 3.36 -3.59 -2.98
CA LEU A 83 2.24 -3.56 -2.05
C LEU A 83 0.99 -4.23 -2.65
N SER A 84 0.69 -3.97 -3.93
CA SER A 84 -0.43 -4.61 -4.62
C SER A 84 -0.31 -6.14 -4.61
N ILE A 85 0.89 -6.66 -4.90
CA ILE A 85 1.16 -8.11 -4.88
C ILE A 85 1.00 -8.66 -3.46
N ALA A 86 1.52 -7.95 -2.47
CA ALA A 86 1.46 -8.39 -1.07
C ALA A 86 0.01 -8.44 -0.55
N ILE A 87 -0.81 -7.43 -0.85
CA ILE A 87 -2.24 -7.42 -0.47
C ILE A 87 -2.97 -8.56 -1.16
N LYS A 88 -2.77 -8.74 -2.46
CA LYS A 88 -3.40 -9.84 -3.21
C LYS A 88 -3.04 -11.20 -2.62
N SER A 89 -1.75 -11.42 -2.37
CA SER A 89 -1.26 -12.68 -1.78
C SER A 89 -1.80 -12.90 -0.36
N ALA A 90 -1.98 -11.84 0.43
CA ALA A 90 -2.62 -11.94 1.73
C ALA A 90 -4.08 -12.33 1.56
N SER A 91 -4.86 -11.60 0.75
CA SER A 91 -6.27 -11.92 0.48
C SER A 91 -6.49 -13.37 0.06
N GLU A 92 -5.69 -13.89 -0.86
CA GLU A 92 -5.75 -15.29 -1.32
C GLU A 92 -5.45 -16.31 -0.21
N ARG A 93 -4.73 -15.94 0.86
CA ARG A 93 -4.47 -16.79 2.03
C ARG A 93 -5.61 -16.78 3.05
N PHE A 94 -6.47 -15.75 3.01
CA PHE A 94 -7.59 -15.55 3.93
C PHE A 94 -8.95 -15.92 3.30
N ASP A 95 -8.98 -16.39 2.06
CA ASP A 95 -10.16 -16.93 1.37
C ASP A 95 -10.19 -18.46 1.46
#